data_AF-A0A931ZHK0-F1
#
_entry.id   AF-A0A931ZHK0-F1
#
_cell.length_a   1.000
_cell.length_b   1.000
_cell.length_c   1.000
_cell.angle_alpha   90.00
_cell.angle_beta   90.00
_cell.angle_gamma   90.00
#
_symmetry.space_group_name_H-M   'P 1'
#
loop_
_entity.id
_entity.type
_entity.pdbx_description
1 polymer ?
#
loop_
_entity_poly.entity_id
_entity_poly.type
_entity_poly.pdbx_seq_one_letter_code
_entity_poly.pdbx_strand_id
1 'polypeptide(L)'
;MSKNLSKFIDSERNRFENRHDNMFSFVFSDILIYYDYLQIILERYQPLSLEFVKNTKEMHESIKIHSGTMDAQQMKLMGEGRKITKHLHLEIESFYLFAKILLDKISQAIQFYFGPARSLSLASHDKLTKHIENYAKTKALSLSSELFETIKKLKSDISDFRDYQIQHIEEYRQGRVARGTAFDGDGNTKLSLFSVFPTEKDRQYESRHLKELEGEISAYIDNVIEFIEQNKTKTNLNLKT
;
A
#
# COMPACT_ATOMS: atom_id res chain seq x y z
N MET A 1 -11.98 -8.93 -1.45
CA MET A 1 -11.85 -9.42 -2.84
C MET A 1 -12.29 -8.39 -3.86
N SER A 2 -11.35 -7.87 -4.67
CA SER A 2 -11.66 -6.98 -5.80
C SER A 2 -12.51 -7.75 -6.81
N LYS A 3 -13.81 -7.40 -6.89
CA LYS A 3 -14.78 -8.07 -7.77
C LYS A 3 -14.36 -7.99 -9.24
N ASN A 4 -13.61 -6.96 -9.62
CA ASN A 4 -13.16 -6.74 -10.98
C ASN A 4 -12.00 -7.66 -11.36
N LEU A 5 -11.00 -7.79 -10.49
CA LEU A 5 -9.85 -8.67 -10.77
C LEU A 5 -10.24 -10.15 -10.84
N SER A 6 -11.13 -10.62 -9.95
CA SER A 6 -11.65 -11.99 -10.03
C SER A 6 -12.38 -12.23 -11.35
N LYS A 7 -13.27 -11.32 -11.75
CA LYS A 7 -13.99 -11.41 -13.03
C LYS A 7 -13.05 -11.38 -14.23
N PHE A 8 -12.02 -10.53 -14.18
CA PHE A 8 -11.00 -10.46 -15.23
C PHE A 8 -10.28 -11.80 -15.38
N ILE A 9 -9.81 -12.39 -14.27
CA ILE A 9 -9.15 -13.70 -14.27
C ILE A 9 -10.08 -14.77 -14.87
N ASP A 10 -11.34 -14.80 -14.43
CA ASP A 10 -12.33 -15.75 -14.95
C ASP A 10 -12.65 -15.54 -16.43
N SER A 11 -12.65 -14.30 -16.91
CA SER A 11 -12.92 -13.96 -18.32
C SER A 11 -11.78 -14.34 -19.27
N GLU A 12 -10.54 -14.30 -18.77
CA GLU A 12 -9.34 -14.68 -19.52
C GLU A 12 -9.03 -16.18 -19.40
N ARG A 13 -9.68 -16.86 -18.44
CA ARG A 13 -9.56 -18.30 -18.23
C ARG A 13 -10.02 -19.06 -19.47
N ASN A 14 -9.24 -20.04 -19.89
CA ASN A 14 -9.37 -20.86 -21.10
C ASN A 14 -9.01 -20.15 -22.42
N ARG A 15 -8.55 -18.90 -22.40
CA ARG A 15 -8.08 -18.21 -23.60
C ARG A 15 -6.70 -18.73 -24.06
N PHE A 16 -5.91 -19.26 -23.12
CA PHE A 16 -4.55 -19.71 -23.36
C PHE A 16 -4.45 -21.24 -23.43
N GLU A 17 -3.35 -21.73 -24.00
CA GLU A 17 -3.01 -23.16 -23.89
C GLU A 17 -2.88 -23.58 -22.41
N ASN A 18 -3.23 -24.83 -22.09
CA ASN A 18 -3.34 -25.33 -20.70
C ASN A 18 -2.21 -24.89 -19.75
N ARG A 19 -0.95 -24.91 -20.21
CA ARG A 19 0.19 -24.47 -19.39
C ARG A 19 0.14 -22.98 -19.09
N HIS A 20 -0.05 -22.14 -20.10
CA HIS A 20 -0.12 -20.69 -19.93
C HIS A 20 -1.39 -20.24 -19.24
N ASP A 21 -2.49 -20.96 -19.42
CA ASP A 21 -3.75 -20.72 -18.71
C ASP A 21 -3.57 -20.90 -17.19
N ASN A 22 -2.95 -22.01 -16.79
CA ASN A 22 -2.59 -22.25 -15.38
C ASN A 22 -1.63 -21.18 -14.85
N MET A 23 -0.56 -20.85 -15.60
CA MET A 23 0.40 -19.83 -15.18
C MET A 23 -0.25 -18.46 -15.02
N PHE A 24 -1.12 -18.07 -15.95
CA PHE A 24 -1.90 -16.84 -15.87
C PHE A 24 -2.76 -16.82 -14.61
N SER A 25 -3.53 -17.88 -14.37
CA SER A 25 -4.35 -18.00 -13.17
C SER A 25 -3.53 -17.82 -11.89
N PHE A 26 -2.36 -18.45 -11.77
CA PHE A 26 -1.51 -18.32 -10.58
C PHE A 26 -0.94 -16.91 -10.42
N VAL A 27 -0.38 -16.32 -11.48
CA VAL A 27 0.26 -15.00 -11.43
C VAL A 27 -0.74 -13.91 -11.04
N PHE A 28 -1.96 -13.94 -11.57
CA PHE A 28 -2.98 -12.95 -11.22
C PHE A 28 -3.69 -13.26 -9.90
N SER A 29 -3.78 -14.54 -9.48
CA SER A 29 -4.30 -14.89 -8.15
C SER A 29 -3.38 -14.41 -7.02
N ASP A 30 -2.07 -14.33 -7.25
CA ASP A 30 -1.16 -13.73 -6.28
C ASP A 30 -1.56 -12.27 -5.95
N ILE A 31 -1.97 -11.50 -6.96
CA ILE A 31 -2.45 -10.11 -6.75
C ILE A 31 -3.70 -10.11 -5.87
N LEU A 32 -4.65 -11.02 -6.10
CA LEU A 32 -5.85 -11.16 -5.26
C LEU A 32 -5.49 -11.49 -3.81
N ILE A 33 -4.58 -12.43 -3.58
CA ILE A 33 -4.15 -12.84 -2.25
C ILE A 33 -3.59 -11.64 -1.47
N TYR A 34 -2.66 -10.89 -2.08
CA TYR A 34 -2.07 -9.74 -1.40
C TYR A 34 -3.07 -8.61 -1.21
N TYR A 35 -4.03 -8.43 -2.12
CA TYR A 35 -5.10 -7.47 -1.93
C TYR A 35 -6.02 -7.85 -0.77
N ASP A 36 -6.37 -9.14 -0.64
CA ASP A 36 -7.16 -9.64 0.49
C ASP A 36 -6.41 -9.50 1.82
N TYR A 37 -5.08 -9.63 1.84
CA TYR A 37 -4.29 -9.30 3.03
C TYR A 37 -4.44 -7.83 3.45
N LEU A 38 -4.51 -6.89 2.51
CA LEU A 38 -4.79 -5.48 2.82
C LEU A 38 -6.17 -5.30 3.46
N GLN A 39 -7.18 -6.03 2.96
CA GLN A 39 -8.53 -5.98 3.53
C GLN A 39 -8.55 -6.50 4.97
N ILE A 40 -7.90 -7.64 5.24
CA ILE A 40 -7.78 -8.20 6.59
C ILE A 40 -7.11 -7.20 7.54
N ILE A 41 -6.06 -6.51 7.07
CA ILE A 41 -5.37 -5.49 7.87
C ILE A 41 -6.29 -4.31 8.15
N LEU A 42 -7.05 -3.84 7.17
CA LEU A 42 -8.02 -2.75 7.36
C LEU A 42 -9.13 -3.11 8.33
N GLU A 43 -9.67 -4.33 8.24
CA GLU A 43 -10.68 -4.85 9.15
C GLU A 43 -10.20 -4.86 10.61
N ARG A 44 -8.92 -5.19 10.84
CA ARG A 44 -8.31 -5.13 12.19
C ARG A 44 -7.95 -3.71 12.61
N TYR A 45 -7.48 -2.89 11.68
CA TYR A 45 -7.07 -1.52 11.91
C TYR A 45 -8.25 -0.63 12.34
N GLN A 46 -9.41 -0.76 11.70
CA GLN A 46 -10.55 0.12 11.91
C GLN A 46 -11.02 0.17 13.38
N PRO A 47 -11.32 -0.95 14.07
CA PRO A 47 -11.69 -0.90 15.48
C PRO A 47 -10.58 -0.36 16.38
N LEU A 48 -9.31 -0.67 16.09
CA LEU A 48 -8.16 -0.13 16.85
C LEU A 48 -8.04 1.38 16.71
N SER A 49 -8.30 1.92 15.52
CA SER A 49 -8.28 3.36 15.24
C SER A 49 -9.35 4.08 16.07
N LEU A 50 -10.58 3.55 16.10
CA LEU A 50 -11.68 4.09 16.90
C LEU A 50 -11.39 3.99 18.41
N GLU A 51 -10.84 2.87 18.86
CA GLU A 51 -10.46 2.67 20.26
C GLU A 51 -9.37 3.66 20.70
N PHE A 52 -8.37 3.88 19.83
CA PHE A 52 -7.32 4.87 20.06
C PHE A 52 -7.89 6.28 20.22
N VAL A 53 -8.77 6.69 19.32
CA VAL A 53 -9.40 8.03 19.35
C VAL A 53 -10.24 8.20 20.62
N LYS A 54 -11.01 7.18 20.99
CA LYS A 54 -11.80 7.18 22.24
C LYS A 54 -10.90 7.31 23.46
N ASN A 55 -9.89 6.45 23.60
CA ASN A 55 -8.96 6.46 24.72
C ASN A 55 -8.22 7.81 24.83
N THR A 56 -7.79 8.38 23.69
CA THR A 56 -7.10 9.68 23.65
C THR A 56 -8.02 10.82 24.09
N LYS A 57 -9.29 10.82 23.65
CA LYS A 57 -10.28 11.81 24.08
C LYS A 57 -10.57 11.70 25.58
N GLU A 58 -10.77 10.50 26.10
CA GLU A 58 -10.98 10.25 27.53
C GLU A 58 -9.77 10.70 28.37
N MET A 59 -8.56 10.40 27.89
CA MET A 59 -7.32 10.85 28.52
C MET A 59 -7.25 12.39 28.55
N HIS A 60 -7.52 13.05 27.42
CA HIS A 60 -7.48 14.51 27.34
C HIS A 60 -8.50 15.18 28.26
N GLU A 61 -9.73 14.67 28.32
CA GLU A 61 -10.75 15.17 29.26
C GLU A 61 -10.37 14.93 30.72
N SER A 62 -9.78 13.77 31.06
CA SER A 62 -9.34 13.49 32.42
C SER A 62 -8.24 14.46 32.91
N ILE A 63 -7.36 14.90 32.00
CA ILE A 63 -6.29 15.87 32.30
C ILE A 63 -6.86 17.28 32.52
N LYS A 64 -7.92 17.67 31.80
CA LYS A 64 -8.59 18.97 32.01
C LYS A 64 -9.23 19.07 33.40
N ILE A 65 -9.76 17.97 33.91
CA ILE A 65 -10.47 17.93 35.20
C ILE A 65 -9.49 17.90 36.38
N HIS A 66 -8.34 17.20 36.24
CA HIS A 66 -7.35 17.05 37.31
C HIS A 66 -5.96 17.52 36.85
N SER A 67 -5.55 18.71 37.30
CA SER A 67 -4.19 19.22 37.11
C SER A 67 -3.28 18.75 38.26
N GLY A 68 -2.28 17.91 37.99
CA GLY A 68 -1.34 17.43 39.00
C GLY A 68 -0.65 16.12 38.63
N THR A 69 -0.22 15.36 39.64
CA THR A 69 0.30 13.99 39.46
C THR A 69 -0.78 13.10 38.87
N MET A 70 -0.40 12.19 37.97
CA MET A 70 -1.36 11.29 37.33
C MET A 70 -2.10 10.42 38.35
N ASP A 71 -3.44 10.42 38.29
CA ASP A 71 -4.26 9.52 39.11
C ASP A 71 -4.30 8.08 38.55
N ALA A 72 -4.93 7.17 39.28
CA ALA A 72 -5.04 5.77 38.88
C ALA A 72 -5.79 5.56 37.55
N GLN A 73 -6.78 6.39 37.26
CA GLN A 73 -7.55 6.31 36.00
C GLN A 73 -6.69 6.80 34.83
N GLN A 74 -5.99 7.91 34.98
CA GLN A 74 -5.06 8.47 34.00
C GLN A 74 -3.91 7.48 33.71
N MET A 75 -3.36 6.83 34.73
CA MET A 75 -2.34 5.78 34.55
C MET A 75 -2.89 4.57 33.77
N LYS A 76 -4.14 4.15 34.06
CA LYS A 76 -4.80 3.08 33.32
C LYS A 76 -5.00 3.46 31.85
N LEU A 77 -5.58 4.63 31.58
CA LEU A 77 -5.82 5.14 30.23
C LEU A 77 -4.51 5.23 29.43
N MET A 78 -3.44 5.72 30.04
CA MET A 78 -2.11 5.78 29.42
C MET A 78 -1.53 4.38 29.13
N GLY A 79 -1.73 3.42 30.04
CA GLY A 79 -1.32 2.03 29.85
C GLY A 79 -2.07 1.35 28.69
N GLU A 80 -3.37 1.57 28.60
CA GLU A 80 -4.22 1.08 27.50
C GLU A 80 -3.86 1.75 26.18
N GLY A 81 -3.72 3.08 26.16
CA GLY A 81 -3.33 3.85 24.98
C GLY A 81 -1.99 3.41 24.41
N ARG A 82 -1.01 3.06 25.25
CA ARG A 82 0.27 2.47 24.81
C ARG A 82 0.11 1.12 24.13
N LYS A 83 -0.80 0.26 24.60
CA LYS A 83 -1.08 -1.05 23.97
C LYS A 83 -1.76 -0.84 22.63
N ILE A 84 -2.82 -0.02 22.59
CA ILE A 84 -3.57 0.28 21.36
C ILE A 84 -2.63 0.88 20.30
N THR A 85 -1.78 1.85 20.68
CA THR A 85 -0.83 2.48 19.77
C THR A 85 0.12 1.48 19.12
N LYS A 86 0.64 0.50 19.88
CA LYS A 86 1.53 -0.53 19.33
C LYS A 86 0.83 -1.40 18.30
N HIS A 87 -0.41 -1.83 18.58
CA HIS A 87 -1.20 -2.61 17.62
C HIS A 87 -1.54 -1.79 16.38
N LEU A 88 -1.92 -0.53 16.56
CA LEU A 88 -2.23 0.37 15.46
C LEU A 88 -1.02 0.58 14.53
N HIS A 89 0.17 0.83 15.10
CA HIS A 89 1.41 0.96 14.33
C HIS A 89 1.75 -0.33 13.59
N LEU A 90 1.56 -1.49 14.22
CA LEU A 90 1.76 -2.79 13.58
C LEU A 90 0.86 -2.95 12.35
N GLU A 91 -0.43 -2.62 12.45
CA GLU A 91 -1.34 -2.73 11.31
C GLU A 91 -0.99 -1.73 10.20
N ILE A 92 -0.63 -0.49 10.54
CA ILE A 92 -0.19 0.52 9.55
C ILE A 92 1.07 0.04 8.83
N GLU A 93 2.13 -0.33 9.56
CA GLU A 93 3.39 -0.77 8.94
C GLU A 93 3.19 -2.07 8.13
N SER A 94 2.32 -2.98 8.59
CA SER A 94 1.94 -4.20 7.85
C SER A 94 1.21 -3.86 6.54
N PHE A 95 0.28 -2.90 6.56
CA PHE A 95 -0.41 -2.45 5.35
C PHE A 95 0.60 -2.01 4.28
N TYR A 96 1.55 -1.15 4.67
CA TYR A 96 2.59 -0.65 3.77
C TYR A 96 3.50 -1.76 3.23
N LEU A 97 3.85 -2.74 4.05
CA LEU A 97 4.63 -3.89 3.63
C LEU A 97 3.90 -4.71 2.56
N PHE A 98 2.66 -5.11 2.82
CA PHE A 98 1.90 -5.94 1.88
C PHE A 98 1.47 -5.16 0.64
N ALA A 99 1.22 -3.85 0.77
CA ALA A 99 0.91 -3.00 -0.36
C ALA A 99 2.11 -2.91 -1.31
N LYS A 100 3.34 -2.77 -0.79
CA LYS A 100 4.54 -2.82 -1.64
C LYS A 100 4.68 -4.15 -2.38
N ILE A 101 4.44 -5.27 -1.69
CA ILE A 101 4.50 -6.60 -2.31
C ILE A 101 3.45 -6.72 -3.42
N LEU A 102 2.21 -6.27 -3.18
CA LEU A 102 1.14 -6.23 -4.18
C LEU A 102 1.56 -5.43 -5.42
N LEU A 103 2.11 -4.22 -5.23
CA LEU A 103 2.58 -3.38 -6.34
C LEU A 103 3.66 -4.09 -7.17
N ASP A 104 4.57 -4.81 -6.53
CA ASP A 104 5.58 -5.62 -7.21
C ASP A 104 4.96 -6.79 -7.99
N LYS A 105 3.94 -7.45 -7.42
CA LYS A 105 3.20 -8.52 -8.11
C LYS A 105 2.45 -8.01 -9.33
N ILE A 106 1.83 -6.83 -9.26
CA ILE A 106 1.19 -6.17 -10.41
C ILE A 106 2.22 -5.92 -11.53
N SER A 107 3.37 -5.36 -11.17
CA SER A 107 4.47 -5.13 -12.13
C SER A 107 4.93 -6.42 -12.83
N GLN A 108 5.11 -7.48 -12.04
CA GLN A 108 5.50 -8.80 -12.55
C GLN A 108 4.42 -9.40 -13.45
N ALA A 109 3.14 -9.24 -13.12
CA ALA A 109 2.03 -9.71 -13.94
C ALA A 109 1.97 -9.01 -15.31
N ILE A 110 2.21 -7.69 -15.35
CA ILE A 110 2.30 -6.93 -16.61
C ILE A 110 3.43 -7.50 -17.50
N GLN A 111 4.63 -7.68 -16.94
CA GLN A 111 5.75 -8.26 -17.69
C GLN A 111 5.50 -9.71 -18.08
N PHE A 112 4.84 -10.50 -17.24
CA PHE A 112 4.46 -11.87 -17.57
C PHE A 112 3.52 -11.90 -18.77
N TYR A 113 2.49 -11.05 -18.77
CA TYR A 113 1.47 -11.02 -19.81
C TYR A 113 2.00 -10.53 -21.17
N PHE A 114 2.84 -9.48 -21.19
CA PHE A 114 3.39 -8.91 -22.43
C PHE A 114 4.81 -9.40 -22.77
N GLY A 115 5.40 -10.23 -21.91
CA GLY A 115 6.74 -10.77 -22.06
C GLY A 115 7.87 -9.78 -21.75
N PRO A 116 9.12 -10.24 -21.63
CA PRO A 116 10.26 -9.37 -21.34
C PRO A 116 10.57 -8.41 -22.51
N ALA A 117 11.22 -7.30 -22.19
CA ALA A 117 11.85 -6.39 -23.16
C ALA A 117 13.32 -6.14 -22.77
N ARG A 118 14.22 -6.04 -23.75
CA ARG A 118 15.67 -5.92 -23.51
C ARG A 118 15.96 -4.68 -22.68
N SER A 119 16.68 -4.86 -21.57
CA SER A 119 17.05 -3.79 -20.62
C SER A 119 15.88 -3.03 -19.98
N LEU A 120 14.65 -3.52 -20.11
CA LEU A 120 13.42 -2.90 -19.59
C LEU A 120 12.67 -3.87 -18.69
N SER A 121 13.35 -4.39 -17.67
CA SER A 121 12.73 -5.26 -16.67
C SER A 121 11.67 -4.49 -15.87
N LEU A 122 10.55 -5.14 -15.56
CA LEU A 122 9.48 -4.72 -14.65
C LEU A 122 9.40 -5.70 -13.46
N ALA A 123 10.54 -6.18 -12.96
CA ALA A 123 10.59 -7.13 -11.84
C ALA A 123 10.06 -6.57 -10.51
N SER A 124 9.93 -5.24 -10.39
CA SER A 124 9.35 -4.54 -9.23
C SER A 124 8.64 -3.28 -9.68
N HIS A 125 7.77 -2.73 -8.84
CA HIS A 125 7.05 -1.49 -9.09
C HIS A 125 8.00 -0.29 -9.28
N ASP A 126 9.16 -0.30 -8.64
CA ASP A 126 10.17 0.75 -8.85
C ASP A 126 10.78 0.66 -10.25
N LYS A 127 10.93 -0.55 -10.78
CA LYS A 127 11.35 -0.76 -12.17
C LYS A 127 10.23 -0.44 -13.14
N LEU A 128 8.97 -0.77 -12.82
CA LEU A 128 7.79 -0.36 -13.59
C LEU A 128 7.77 1.16 -13.76
N THR A 129 7.85 1.91 -12.66
CA THR A 129 7.82 3.38 -12.65
C THR A 129 8.90 3.97 -13.56
N LYS A 130 10.11 3.36 -13.57
CA LYS A 130 11.24 3.83 -14.39
C LYS A 130 11.12 3.48 -15.87
N HIS A 131 10.47 2.37 -16.20
CA HIS A 131 10.58 1.77 -17.54
C HIS A 131 9.26 1.71 -18.32
N ILE A 132 8.10 1.91 -17.68
CA ILE A 132 6.78 1.64 -18.30
C ILE A 132 6.56 2.38 -19.63
N GLU A 133 6.98 3.64 -19.75
CA GLU A 133 6.84 4.38 -21.01
C GLU A 133 7.67 3.76 -22.15
N ASN A 134 8.95 3.47 -21.90
CA ASN A 134 9.84 2.88 -22.90
C ASN A 134 9.47 1.42 -23.18
N TYR A 135 8.99 0.70 -22.18
CA TYR A 135 8.48 -0.66 -22.30
C TYR A 135 7.22 -0.68 -23.18
N ALA A 136 6.25 0.21 -22.91
CA ALA A 136 5.05 0.36 -23.72
C ALA A 136 5.40 0.71 -25.17
N LYS A 137 6.28 1.68 -25.41
CA LYS A 137 6.76 2.01 -26.77
C LYS A 137 7.38 0.81 -27.48
N THR A 138 8.26 0.06 -26.80
CA THR A 138 8.96 -1.10 -27.36
C THR A 138 8.01 -2.24 -27.70
N LYS A 139 6.98 -2.45 -26.88
CA LYS A 139 5.93 -3.47 -27.07
C LYS A 139 4.73 -2.94 -27.87
N ALA A 140 4.83 -1.71 -28.39
CA ALA A 140 3.76 -0.98 -29.06
C ALA A 140 2.43 -0.94 -28.28
N LEU A 141 2.47 -0.88 -26.94
CA LEU A 141 1.30 -0.85 -26.06
C LEU A 141 0.73 0.57 -25.94
N SER A 142 -0.59 0.69 -25.89
CA SER A 142 -1.30 1.93 -25.59
C SER A 142 -1.27 2.16 -24.08
N LEU A 143 -0.50 3.14 -23.62
CA LEU A 143 -0.41 3.54 -22.20
C LEU A 143 -1.18 4.83 -21.98
N SER A 144 -2.18 4.81 -21.09
CA SER A 144 -2.90 6.03 -20.70
C SER A 144 -2.05 6.90 -19.77
N SER A 145 -2.25 8.22 -19.85
CA SER A 145 -1.63 9.16 -18.92
C SER A 145 -2.07 8.90 -17.48
N GLU A 146 -3.34 8.52 -17.29
CA GLU A 146 -3.89 8.20 -15.98
C GLU A 146 -3.18 7.02 -15.30
N LEU A 147 -2.95 5.92 -16.02
CA LEU A 147 -2.21 4.78 -15.47
C LEU A 147 -0.78 5.17 -15.13
N PHE A 148 -0.12 5.94 -16.00
CA PHE A 148 1.25 6.40 -15.76
C PHE A 148 1.38 7.26 -14.49
N GLU A 149 0.48 8.21 -14.29
CA GLU A 149 0.48 9.04 -13.09
C GLU A 149 0.11 8.25 -11.84
N THR A 150 -0.80 7.28 -11.95
CA THR A 150 -1.16 6.37 -10.84
C THR A 150 0.04 5.53 -10.40
N ILE A 151 0.83 4.99 -11.33
CA ILE A 151 2.08 4.25 -11.03
C ILE A 151 3.05 5.12 -10.24
N LYS A 152 3.29 6.36 -10.68
CA LYS A 152 4.20 7.28 -9.97
C LYS A 152 3.69 7.62 -8.58
N LYS A 153 2.39 7.92 -8.47
CA LYS A 153 1.76 8.27 -7.20
C LYS A 153 1.88 7.15 -6.19
N LEU A 154 1.49 5.93 -6.54
CA LEU A 154 1.58 4.78 -5.63
C LEU A 154 3.02 4.41 -5.29
N LYS A 155 3.98 4.63 -6.20
CA LYS A 155 5.41 4.48 -5.88
C LYS A 155 5.84 5.45 -4.77
N SER A 156 5.44 6.71 -4.84
CA SER A 156 5.71 7.70 -3.79
C SER A 156 4.97 7.35 -2.49
N ASP A 157 3.66 7.12 -2.60
CA ASP A 157 2.78 7.01 -1.43
C ASP A 157 2.94 5.70 -0.68
N ILE A 158 3.45 4.63 -1.31
CA ILE A 158 3.61 3.29 -0.71
C ILE A 158 5.09 2.91 -0.65
N SER A 159 5.75 2.75 -1.80
CA SER A 159 7.13 2.24 -1.84
C SER A 159 8.09 3.15 -1.10
N ASP A 160 8.13 4.43 -1.47
CA ASP A 160 9.09 5.38 -0.89
C ASP A 160 8.79 5.62 0.59
N PHE A 161 7.52 5.73 0.98
CA PHE A 161 7.17 5.89 2.40
C PHE A 161 7.62 4.67 3.22
N ARG A 162 7.32 3.46 2.75
CA ARG A 162 7.73 2.21 3.40
C ARG A 162 9.24 2.10 3.49
N ASP A 163 9.95 2.36 2.40
CA ASP A 163 11.39 2.18 2.34
C ASP A 163 12.11 3.23 3.17
N TYR A 164 11.77 4.52 3.04
CA TYR A 164 12.54 5.59 3.68
C TYR A 164 12.03 6.00 5.07
N GLN A 165 10.76 5.75 5.39
CA GLN A 165 10.18 6.17 6.68
C GLN A 165 9.97 4.98 7.63
N ILE A 166 9.79 3.76 7.13
CA ILE A 166 9.57 2.57 7.97
C ILE A 166 10.83 1.71 8.07
N GLN A 167 11.37 1.23 6.94
CA GLN A 167 12.46 0.24 6.94
C GLN A 167 13.87 0.85 7.04
N HIS A 168 14.16 1.84 6.20
CA HIS A 168 15.49 2.44 6.03
C HIS A 168 15.47 3.91 6.44
N ILE A 169 15.13 4.15 7.70
CA ILE A 169 15.26 5.48 8.30
C ILE A 169 16.69 5.98 8.06
N GLU A 170 16.81 7.18 7.52
CA GLU A 170 18.10 7.78 7.16
C GLU A 170 19.04 7.81 8.36
N GLU A 171 20.32 7.47 8.14
CA GLU A 171 21.33 7.29 9.19
C GLU A 171 21.45 8.51 10.11
N TYR A 172 21.42 9.73 9.56
CA TYR A 172 21.52 10.97 10.35
C TYR A 172 20.28 11.24 11.22
N ARG A 173 19.15 10.55 10.98
CA ARG A 173 17.93 10.58 11.80
C ARG A 173 17.86 9.39 12.75
N GLN A 174 18.67 8.36 12.53
CA GLN A 174 18.69 7.15 13.35
C GLN A 174 19.00 7.49 14.81
N GLY A 175 18.21 6.94 15.75
CA GLY A 175 18.29 7.26 17.18
C GLY A 175 17.57 8.56 17.59
N ARG A 176 17.14 9.39 16.63
CA ARG A 176 16.33 10.60 16.87
C ARG A 176 14.89 10.46 16.41
N VAL A 177 14.53 9.43 15.64
CA VAL A 177 13.13 9.25 15.19
C VAL A 177 12.24 8.73 16.31
N ALA A 178 11.18 9.46 16.60
CA ALA A 178 10.05 9.02 17.40
C ALA A 178 8.81 8.78 16.51
N ARG A 179 8.03 7.76 16.88
CA ARG A 179 6.75 7.43 16.25
C ARG A 179 5.62 7.93 17.12
N GLY A 180 4.69 8.67 16.52
CA GLY A 180 3.44 9.11 17.12
C GLY A 180 2.24 8.62 16.32
N THR A 181 1.06 8.91 16.85
CA THR A 181 -0.21 8.67 16.17
C THR A 181 -0.97 9.98 16.11
N ALA A 182 -1.33 10.40 14.91
CA ALA A 182 -2.27 11.50 14.68
C ALA A 182 -3.65 10.93 14.31
N PHE A 183 -4.71 11.71 14.47
CA PHE A 183 -6.05 11.36 13.99
C PHE A 183 -6.79 12.60 13.51
N ASP A 184 -7.69 12.41 12.54
CA ASP A 184 -8.56 13.46 12.00
C ASP A 184 -9.90 13.58 12.77
N GLY A 185 -10.75 14.50 12.35
CA GLY A 185 -12.08 14.70 12.95
C GLY A 185 -13.02 13.51 12.82
N ASP A 186 -12.81 12.67 11.80
CA ASP A 186 -13.59 11.47 11.50
C ASP A 186 -13.09 10.22 12.25
N GLY A 187 -11.98 10.37 12.99
CA GLY A 187 -11.39 9.31 13.79
C GLY A 187 -10.46 8.38 13.01
N ASN A 188 -10.02 8.76 11.80
CA ASN A 188 -9.01 8.00 11.08
C ASN A 188 -7.62 8.37 11.60
N THR A 189 -6.87 7.36 12.01
CA THR A 189 -5.50 7.55 12.49
C THR A 189 -4.45 7.55 11.38
N LYS A 190 -3.29 8.14 11.67
CA LYS A 190 -2.07 8.13 10.85
C LYS A 190 -0.87 7.83 11.73
N LEU A 191 0.14 7.18 11.14
CA LEU A 191 1.47 7.10 11.72
C LEU A 191 2.20 8.42 11.44
N SER A 192 2.66 9.09 12.50
CA SER A 192 3.47 10.31 12.38
C SER A 192 4.90 10.01 12.82
N LEU A 193 5.87 10.42 12.03
CA LEU A 193 7.29 10.29 12.33
C LEU A 193 7.91 11.68 12.49
N PHE A 194 8.51 11.91 13.65
CA PHE A 194 9.15 13.19 13.99
C PHE A 194 10.53 12.96 14.60
N SER A 195 11.41 13.94 14.46
CA SER A 195 12.76 13.90 15.05
C SER A 195 12.72 14.52 16.45
N VAL A 196 13.22 13.78 17.44
CA VAL A 196 13.55 14.27 18.78
C VAL A 196 14.79 15.18 18.62
N PHE A 197 14.68 16.43 19.07
CA PHE A 197 15.62 17.51 18.77
C PHE A 197 15.78 17.76 17.25
N PRO A 198 14.73 18.33 16.60
CA PRO A 198 14.73 18.55 15.16
C PRO A 198 15.75 19.63 14.76
N THR A 199 16.40 19.41 13.62
CA THR A 199 17.23 20.38 12.92
C THR A 199 16.47 20.99 11.74
N GLU A 200 17.01 22.04 11.10
CA GLU A 200 16.40 22.68 9.92
C GLU A 200 16.21 21.72 8.72
N LYS A 201 16.93 20.59 8.71
CA LYS A 201 16.82 19.55 7.67
C LYS A 201 15.76 18.51 7.99
N ASP A 202 15.34 18.39 9.25
CA ASP A 202 14.39 17.39 9.67
C ASP A 202 12.97 17.77 9.22
N ARG A 203 12.28 16.84 8.56
CA ARG A 203 10.87 16.98 8.19
C ARG A 203 10.03 16.00 9.00
N GLN A 204 8.82 16.42 9.36
CA GLN A 204 7.79 15.52 9.85
C GLN A 204 7.17 14.78 8.68
N TYR A 205 7.01 13.48 8.82
CA TYR A 205 6.37 12.63 7.81
C TYR A 205 5.15 11.97 8.42
N GLU A 206 4.10 11.84 7.64
CA GLU A 206 2.87 11.19 8.06
C GLU A 206 2.44 10.17 7.02
N SER A 207 1.91 9.04 7.48
CA SER A 207 1.29 8.08 6.59
C SER A 207 0.02 8.67 5.96
N ARG A 208 -0.37 8.13 4.81
CA ARG A 208 -1.72 8.35 4.27
C ARG A 208 -2.75 7.62 5.15
N HIS A 209 -4.03 7.99 4.99
CA HIS A 209 -5.10 7.21 5.57
C HIS A 209 -5.22 5.88 4.82
N LEU A 210 -5.21 4.75 5.54
CA LEU A 210 -5.14 3.43 4.91
C LEU A 210 -6.33 3.15 3.99
N LYS A 211 -7.53 3.64 4.34
CA LYS A 211 -8.73 3.47 3.52
C LYS A 211 -8.69 4.24 2.20
N GLU A 212 -8.11 5.43 2.19
CA GLU A 212 -7.88 6.18 0.95
C GLU A 212 -6.89 5.43 0.06
N LEU A 213 -5.78 4.98 0.67
CA LEU A 213 -4.71 4.29 -0.02
C LEU A 213 -5.19 2.95 -0.63
N GLU A 214 -6.07 2.24 0.07
CA GLU A 214 -6.72 1.05 -0.44
C GLU A 214 -7.63 1.35 -1.63
N GLY A 215 -8.43 2.42 -1.58
CA GLY A 215 -9.25 2.85 -2.71
C GLY A 215 -8.39 3.19 -3.94
N GLU A 216 -7.26 3.86 -3.73
CA GLU A 216 -6.30 4.18 -4.79
C GLU A 216 -5.63 2.91 -5.37
N ILE A 217 -5.31 1.92 -4.52
CA ILE A 217 -4.81 0.61 -4.96
C ILE A 217 -5.87 -0.14 -5.77
N SER A 218 -7.14 -0.14 -5.33
CA SER A 218 -8.23 -0.79 -6.05
C SER A 218 -8.42 -0.16 -7.44
N ALA A 219 -8.44 1.17 -7.53
CA ALA A 219 -8.53 1.88 -8.80
C ALA A 219 -7.32 1.59 -9.70
N TYR A 220 -6.12 1.47 -9.12
CA TYR A 220 -4.94 1.08 -9.88
C TYR A 220 -5.03 -0.33 -10.47
N ILE A 221 -5.56 -1.30 -9.71
CA ILE A 221 -5.81 -2.66 -10.22
C ILE A 221 -6.77 -2.60 -11.42
N ASP A 222 -7.84 -1.81 -11.33
CA ASP A 222 -8.79 -1.63 -12.43
C ASP A 222 -8.13 -0.99 -13.66
N ASN A 223 -7.32 0.05 -13.48
CA ASN A 223 -6.57 0.70 -14.56
C ASN A 223 -5.56 -0.26 -15.22
N VAL A 224 -4.97 -1.19 -14.46
CA VAL A 224 -4.08 -2.22 -15.00
C VAL A 224 -4.87 -3.26 -15.80
N ILE A 225 -6.04 -3.67 -15.32
CA ILE A 225 -6.94 -4.57 -16.05
C ILE A 225 -7.30 -3.94 -17.40
N GLU A 226 -7.75 -2.68 -17.39
CA GLU A 226 -8.09 -1.95 -18.61
C GLU A 226 -6.90 -1.86 -19.57
N PHE A 227 -5.71 -1.54 -19.05
CA PHE A 227 -4.48 -1.52 -19.86
C PHE A 227 -4.18 -2.88 -20.50
N ILE A 228 -4.40 -3.98 -19.77
CA ILE A 228 -4.23 -5.33 -20.31
C ILE A 228 -5.27 -5.62 -21.39
N GLU A 229 -6.53 -5.31 -21.15
CA GLU A 229 -7.63 -5.54 -22.09
C GLU A 229 -7.47 -4.74 -23.39
N GLN A 230 -7.13 -3.46 -23.30
CA GLN A 230 -6.87 -2.59 -24.44
C GLN A 230 -5.71 -3.10 -25.32
N ASN A 231 -4.76 -3.82 -24.72
CA ASN A 231 -3.59 -4.34 -25.41
C ASN A 231 -3.60 -5.86 -25.58
N LYS A 232 -4.73 -6.53 -25.33
CA LYS A 232 -4.80 -7.98 -25.15
C LYS A 232 -4.29 -8.80 -26.33
N THR A 233 -4.34 -8.26 -27.55
CA THR A 233 -3.86 -8.91 -28.78
C THR A 233 -2.33 -9.00 -28.85
N LYS A 234 -1.61 -8.23 -28.03
CA LYS A 234 -0.15 -8.18 -27.95
C LYS A 234 0.41 -9.06 -26.82
N THR A 235 -0.41 -9.98 -26.30
CA THR A 235 0.01 -10.92 -25.27
C THR A 235 1.17 -11.79 -25.76
N ASN A 236 2.07 -12.14 -24.83
CA ASN A 236 3.16 -13.09 -25.06
C ASN A 236 2.74 -14.53 -24.72
N LEU A 237 1.50 -14.74 -24.28
CA LEU A 237 0.97 -16.04 -23.90
C LEU A 237 0.38 -16.75 -25.12
N ASN A 238 0.78 -18.01 -25.32
CA ASN A 238 0.18 -18.92 -26.32
C ASN A 238 -1.34 -19.01 -26.18
N LEU A 239 -2.05 -18.64 -27.23
CA LEU A 239 -3.50 -18.73 -27.33
C LEU A 239 -3.94 -20.16 -27.64
N LYS A 240 -5.10 -20.54 -27.12
CA LYS A 240 -5.75 -21.80 -27.49
C LYS A 240 -6.17 -21.73 -28.96
N THR A 241 -5.77 -22.74 -29.72
CA THR A 241 -6.11 -22.91 -31.15
C THR A 241 -7.51 -23.49 -31.32
#